data_AF-A0A8K1D2J8-F1
#
_entry.id   AF-A0A8K1D2J8-F1
#
_cell.length_a   1.000
_cell.length_b   1.000
_cell.length_c   1.000
_cell.angle_alpha   90.00
_cell.angle_beta   90.00
_cell.angle_gamma   90.00
#
_symmetry.space_group_name_H-M   'P 1'
#
loop_
_entity.id
_entity.type
_entity.pdbx_description
1 polymer ?
#
loop_
_entity_poly.entity_id
_entity_poly.type
_entity_poly.pdbx_seq_one_letter_code
_entity_poly.pdbx_strand_id
1 'polypeptide(L)'
;MKAQILALIAISSFVAGLVVAGVSGYGPLAYISYHIIVSQQQAQAQIIPAYINLGNLTPGENGSVSAKAVINISSNGTFTIQLLHSEKLQKDFSEFIVKLSINNTTNITLTPENSTAELNLTKGVYTVLIDITFQVSQNPQGDLNVMQEPLLIIHPSGEENVNS
;
A
#
# COMPACT_ATOMS: atom_id res chain seq x y z
N MET A 1 -43.08 0.58 84.39
CA MET A 1 -43.72 0.90 83.10
C MET A 1 -42.80 0.40 81.98
N LYS A 2 -43.38 -0.30 80.99
CA LYS A 2 -43.01 -0.45 79.56
C LYS A 2 -41.54 -0.18 79.17
N ALA A 3 -40.78 -1.21 78.75
CA ALA A 3 -40.49 -1.60 77.34
C ALA A 3 -39.22 -0.85 76.82
N GLN A 4 -38.29 -1.30 75.98
CA GLN A 4 -38.21 -2.18 74.80
C GLN A 4 -36.70 -2.52 74.57
N ILE A 5 -36.26 -3.76 74.31
CA ILE A 5 -36.08 -4.51 73.03
C ILE A 5 -34.81 -4.16 72.20
N LEU A 6 -33.95 -5.20 72.00
CA LEU A 6 -33.05 -5.57 70.86
C LEU A 6 -31.96 -4.56 70.40
N ALA A 7 -30.80 -4.93 69.85
CA ALA A 7 -30.40 -6.08 69.06
C ALA A 7 -28.88 -6.34 69.12
N LEU A 8 -28.50 -7.62 69.01
CA LEU A 8 -27.15 -8.12 68.78
C LEU A 8 -26.95 -8.27 67.27
N ILE A 9 -25.97 -7.58 66.66
CA ILE A 9 -25.52 -7.92 65.30
C ILE A 9 -24.00 -7.88 65.27
N ALA A 10 -23.42 -9.08 65.26
CA ALA A 10 -22.02 -9.33 64.97
C ALA A 10 -21.71 -8.91 63.53
N ILE A 11 -20.64 -8.14 63.35
CA ILE A 11 -20.13 -7.74 62.04
C ILE A 11 -19.45 -8.98 61.44
N SER A 12 -20.17 -9.73 60.61
CA SER A 12 -19.61 -10.84 59.84
C SER A 12 -18.80 -10.29 58.67
N SER A 13 -17.55 -10.70 58.60
CA SER A 13 -16.61 -10.45 57.51
C SER A 13 -17.15 -11.01 56.19
N PHE A 14 -17.51 -10.15 55.25
CA PHE A 14 -17.74 -10.55 53.86
C PHE A 14 -16.39 -10.69 53.15
N VAL A 15 -15.88 -11.93 53.09
CA VAL A 15 -14.87 -12.34 52.12
C VAL A 15 -15.61 -12.67 50.83
N ALA A 16 -15.55 -11.77 49.85
CA ALA A 16 -16.00 -12.08 48.50
C ALA A 16 -15.00 -13.08 47.89
N GLY A 17 -15.38 -14.36 47.90
CA GLY A 17 -14.61 -15.43 47.28
C GLY A 17 -14.57 -15.26 45.78
N LEU A 18 -13.36 -15.07 45.23
CA LEU A 18 -13.09 -15.35 43.83
C LEU A 18 -13.12 -16.87 43.67
N VAL A 19 -14.14 -17.38 42.97
CA VAL A 19 -14.20 -18.79 42.58
C VAL A 19 -13.18 -18.98 41.47
N VAL A 20 -11.99 -19.47 41.80
CA VAL A 20 -11.05 -20.00 40.82
C VAL A 20 -11.54 -21.38 40.43
N ALA A 21 -12.06 -21.52 39.21
CA ALA A 21 -12.28 -22.83 38.61
C ALA A 21 -10.91 -23.48 38.39
N GLY A 22 -10.52 -24.35 39.32
CA GLY A 22 -9.34 -25.21 39.16
C GLY A 22 -9.63 -26.28 38.11
N VAL A 23 -8.73 -26.43 37.14
CA VAL A 23 -8.68 -27.61 36.28
C VAL A 23 -7.65 -28.58 36.87
N SER A 24 -8.13 -29.74 37.35
CA SER A 24 -7.31 -30.89 37.68
C SER A 24 -6.95 -31.62 36.38
N GLY A 25 -5.71 -31.44 35.93
CA GLY A 25 -5.16 -32.07 34.74
C GLY A 25 -3.80 -31.49 34.40
N TYR A 26 -2.92 -32.31 33.82
CA TYR A 26 -1.59 -31.89 33.35
C TYR A 26 -1.72 -30.62 32.51
N GLY A 27 -1.10 -29.54 32.99
CA GLY A 27 -1.09 -28.24 32.35
C GLY A 27 0.32 -27.88 31.89
N PRO A 28 0.46 -27.04 30.86
CA PRO A 28 1.76 -26.62 30.38
C PRO A 28 2.54 -25.92 31.50
N LEU A 29 3.76 -26.39 31.74
CA LEU A 29 4.66 -25.86 32.77
C LEU A 29 5.24 -24.48 32.39
N ALA A 30 5.19 -24.12 31.10
CA ALA A 30 5.59 -22.81 30.60
C ALA A 30 4.93 -22.53 29.25
N TYR A 31 4.73 -21.25 28.97
CA TYR A 31 4.37 -20.75 27.65
C TYR A 31 5.52 -19.87 27.16
N ILE A 32 5.90 -20.04 25.90
CA ILE A 32 6.88 -19.19 25.22
C ILE A 32 6.16 -18.47 24.07
N SER A 33 6.44 -17.18 23.92
CA SER A 33 6.08 -16.41 22.73
C SER A 33 7.35 -15.81 22.18
N TYR A 34 7.58 -16.00 20.89
CA TYR A 34 8.69 -15.42 20.17
C TYR A 34 8.15 -14.68 18.96
N HIS A 35 8.80 -13.58 18.62
CA HIS A 35 8.62 -12.88 17.36
C HIS A 35 9.97 -12.95 16.64
N ILE A 36 10.10 -13.88 15.69
CA ILE A 36 11.30 -13.97 14.86
C ILE A 36 11.17 -12.89 13.79
N ILE A 37 11.98 -11.85 13.92
CA ILE A 37 12.16 -10.87 12.84
C ILE A 37 13.02 -11.56 11.79
N VAL A 38 12.39 -12.17 10.79
CA VAL A 38 13.09 -12.57 9.58
C VAL A 38 13.46 -11.26 8.90
N SER A 39 14.75 -10.97 8.79
CA SER A 39 15.22 -9.93 7.87
C SER A 39 14.95 -10.42 6.46
N GLN A 40 13.70 -10.35 6.00
CA GLN A 40 13.49 -10.04 4.60
C GLN A 40 14.27 -8.74 4.42
N GLN A 41 15.34 -8.79 3.63
CA GLN A 41 15.87 -7.59 3.01
C GLN A 41 14.75 -7.06 2.13
N GLN A 42 13.71 -6.50 2.75
CA GLN A 42 12.74 -5.66 2.08
C GLN A 42 13.61 -4.57 1.51
N ALA A 43 13.77 -4.59 0.19
CA ALA A 43 14.51 -3.56 -0.48
C ALA A 43 13.69 -2.29 -0.30
N GLN A 44 14.00 -1.55 0.76
CA GLN A 44 13.24 -0.37 1.14
C GLN A 44 13.51 0.69 0.08
N ALA A 45 12.49 1.06 -0.67
CA ALA A 45 12.53 2.18 -1.59
C ALA A 45 11.84 3.37 -0.91
N GLN A 46 12.54 4.50 -0.82
CA GLN A 46 11.90 5.78 -0.49
C GLN A 46 11.62 6.51 -1.80
N ILE A 47 10.38 6.97 -1.98
CA ILE A 47 9.93 7.57 -3.24
C ILE A 47 9.48 9.00 -2.96
N ILE A 48 10.02 9.95 -3.75
CA ILE A 48 9.48 11.30 -3.86
C ILE A 48 8.61 11.31 -5.13
N PRO A 49 7.28 11.30 -5.00
CA PRO A 49 6.38 11.12 -6.14
C PRO A 49 6.36 12.35 -7.04
N ALA A 50 6.05 12.11 -8.31
CA ALA A 50 5.72 13.17 -9.26
C ALA A 50 4.20 13.40 -9.27
N TYR A 51 3.78 14.67 -9.29
CA TYR A 51 2.38 15.02 -9.49
C TYR A 51 2.16 15.37 -10.96
N ILE A 52 1.26 14.64 -11.60
CA ILE A 52 0.93 14.81 -13.01
C ILE A 52 -0.48 15.37 -13.10
N ASN A 53 -0.62 16.46 -13.85
CA ASN A 53 -1.91 17.06 -14.15
C ASN A 53 -2.05 17.13 -15.69
N LEU A 54 -3.05 16.43 -16.22
CA LEU A 54 -3.35 16.44 -17.66
C LEU A 54 -4.22 17.65 -18.06
N GLY A 55 -4.76 18.39 -17.10
CA GLY A 55 -5.68 19.50 -17.34
C GLY A 55 -7.11 19.03 -17.63
N ASN A 56 -7.89 19.93 -18.24
CA ASN A 56 -9.23 19.60 -18.72
C ASN A 56 -9.10 19.05 -20.14
N LEU A 57 -9.55 17.82 -20.34
CA LEU A 57 -9.43 17.13 -21.61
C LEU A 57 -10.78 17.01 -22.32
N THR A 58 -10.75 17.06 -23.65
CA THR A 58 -11.92 16.87 -24.51
C THR A 58 -11.84 15.56 -25.31
N PRO A 59 -12.98 14.96 -25.72
CA PRO A 59 -12.97 13.74 -26.52
C PRO A 59 -12.14 13.87 -27.80
N GLY A 60 -11.28 12.90 -28.08
CA GLY A 60 -10.37 12.91 -29.22
C GLY A 60 -9.11 13.77 -29.08
N GLU A 61 -8.98 14.54 -27.99
CA GLU A 61 -7.80 15.36 -27.72
C GLU A 61 -6.56 14.49 -27.54
N ASN A 62 -5.45 14.92 -28.13
CA ASN A 62 -4.15 14.31 -27.93
C ASN A 62 -3.23 15.25 -27.15
N GLY A 63 -2.32 14.66 -26.39
CA GLY A 63 -1.42 15.44 -25.55
C GLY A 63 -0.22 14.65 -25.07
N SER A 64 0.72 15.40 -24.49
CA SER A 64 1.84 14.83 -23.78
C SER A 64 2.21 15.68 -22.57
N VAL A 65 2.65 15.02 -21.51
CA VAL A 65 3.13 15.65 -20.28
C VAL A 65 4.36 14.92 -19.77
N SER A 66 5.29 15.68 -19.20
CA SER A 66 6.49 15.16 -18.59
C SER A 66 6.53 15.49 -17.11
N ALA A 67 6.99 14.56 -16.29
CA ALA A 67 7.18 14.76 -14.86
C ALA A 67 8.44 14.07 -14.35
N LYS A 68 8.89 14.45 -13.15
CA LYS A 68 10.12 13.93 -12.54
C LYS A 68 9.83 13.39 -11.16
N ALA A 69 10.21 12.13 -10.93
CA ALA A 69 10.20 11.49 -9.62
C ALA A 69 11.63 11.16 -9.18
N VAL A 70 11.83 10.99 -7.88
CA VAL A 70 13.10 10.52 -7.32
C VAL A 70 12.86 9.26 -6.52
N ILE A 71 13.65 8.23 -6.78
CA ILE A 71 13.60 6.95 -6.09
C ILE A 71 14.94 6.72 -5.38
N ASN A 72 14.90 6.44 -4.09
CA ASN A 72 16.06 6.06 -3.30
C ASN A 72 15.97 4.56 -2.95
N ILE A 73 16.84 3.76 -3.55
CA ILE A 73 16.92 2.32 -3.37
C ILE A 73 17.95 2.01 -2.29
N SER A 74 17.52 1.38 -1.19
CA SER A 74 18.39 1.09 -0.04
C SER A 74 19.27 -0.17 -0.22
N SER A 75 18.85 -1.10 -1.07
CA SER A 75 19.58 -2.35 -1.36
C SER A 75 19.41 -2.78 -2.81
N ASN A 76 20.43 -3.46 -3.35
CA ASN A 76 20.35 -4.04 -4.69
C ASN A 76 19.20 -5.06 -4.76
N GLY A 77 18.50 -5.12 -5.88
CA GLY A 77 17.42 -6.08 -6.08
C GLY A 77 16.70 -5.90 -7.41
N THR A 78 15.77 -6.81 -7.67
CA THR A 78 14.81 -6.69 -8.76
C THR A 78 13.57 -5.97 -8.25
N PHE A 79 13.10 -4.99 -8.99
CA PHE A 79 11.93 -4.20 -8.71
C PHE A 79 10.95 -4.31 -9.86
N THR A 80 9.67 -4.29 -9.54
CA THR A 80 8.58 -4.23 -10.51
C THR A 80 8.03 -2.81 -10.49
N ILE A 81 7.95 -2.19 -11.67
CA ILE A 81 7.19 -0.96 -11.89
C ILE A 81 5.86 -1.34 -12.54
N GLN A 82 4.78 -0.78 -12.03
CA GLN A 82 3.44 -1.04 -12.52
C GLN A 82 2.67 0.25 -12.81
N LEU A 83 2.04 0.30 -13.97
CA LEU A 83 0.98 1.23 -14.35
C LEU A 83 -0.34 0.72 -13.76
N LEU A 84 -0.95 1.54 -12.91
CA LEU A 84 -2.22 1.23 -12.26
C LEU A 84 -3.41 1.60 -13.15
N HIS A 85 -4.58 1.07 -12.79
CA HIS A 85 -5.86 1.42 -13.40
C HIS A 85 -5.98 1.16 -14.91
N SER A 86 -5.28 0.14 -15.45
CA SER A 86 -5.29 -0.21 -16.88
C SER A 86 -6.68 -0.24 -17.51
N GLU A 87 -7.65 -0.92 -16.88
CA GLU A 87 -9.01 -1.04 -17.43
C GLU A 87 -9.72 0.31 -17.56
N LYS A 88 -9.52 1.20 -16.59
CA LYS A 88 -10.09 2.55 -16.60
C LYS A 88 -9.40 3.41 -17.66
N LEU A 89 -8.08 3.34 -17.72
CA LEU A 89 -7.30 4.04 -18.75
C LEU A 89 -7.72 3.63 -20.17
N GLN A 90 -8.00 2.35 -20.43
CA GLN A 90 -8.51 1.89 -21.73
C GLN A 90 -9.92 2.39 -22.07
N LYS A 91 -10.74 2.72 -21.06
CA LYS A 91 -12.08 3.27 -21.28
C LYS A 91 -12.05 4.77 -21.54
N ASP A 92 -11.09 5.48 -20.96
CA ASP A 92 -10.97 6.94 -21.07
C ASP A 92 -10.10 7.37 -22.25
N PHE A 93 -9.09 6.57 -22.61
CA PHE A 93 -8.11 6.87 -23.63
C PHE A 93 -8.09 5.80 -24.73
N SER A 94 -8.04 6.23 -25.99
CA SER A 94 -7.78 5.33 -27.12
C SER A 94 -6.29 4.99 -27.26
N GLU A 95 -5.42 5.85 -26.71
CA GLU A 95 -3.99 5.60 -26.57
C GLU A 95 -3.51 6.18 -25.24
N PHE A 96 -2.77 5.41 -24.45
CA PHE A 96 -2.13 5.89 -23.23
C PHE A 96 -0.79 5.19 -23.07
N ILE A 97 0.30 5.93 -23.29
CA ILE A 97 1.66 5.39 -23.29
C ILE A 97 2.46 6.13 -22.24
N VAL A 98 3.08 5.38 -21.33
CA VAL A 98 3.99 5.91 -20.32
C VAL A 98 5.40 5.44 -20.62
N LYS A 99 6.30 6.39 -20.86
CA LYS A 99 7.73 6.13 -21.00
C LYS A 99 8.46 6.58 -19.75
N LEU A 100 9.28 5.69 -19.20
CA LEU A 100 10.09 5.96 -18.03
C LEU A 100 11.56 5.95 -18.44
N SER A 101 12.29 7.02 -18.14
CA SER A 101 13.75 7.05 -18.27
C SER A 101 14.39 7.15 -16.89
N ILE A 102 15.14 6.14 -16.50
CA ILE A 102 15.80 6.05 -15.20
C ILE A 102 17.28 6.38 -15.39
N ASN A 103 17.73 7.49 -14.78
CA ASN A 103 19.09 8.04 -14.94
C ASN A 103 19.54 8.22 -16.41
N ASN A 104 18.58 8.44 -17.32
CA ASN A 104 18.79 8.61 -18.77
C ASN A 104 19.38 7.39 -19.52
N THR A 105 19.41 6.21 -18.89
CA THR A 105 20.02 5.00 -19.48
C THR A 105 19.02 3.87 -19.68
N THR A 106 18.12 3.67 -18.72
CA THR A 106 17.11 2.62 -18.79
C THR A 106 15.79 3.22 -19.25
N ASN A 107 15.27 2.73 -20.36
CA ASN A 107 13.99 3.16 -20.92
C ASN A 107 12.97 2.02 -20.82
N ILE A 108 11.86 2.29 -20.14
CA ILE A 108 10.73 1.36 -19.97
C ILE A 108 9.51 2.00 -20.65
N THR A 109 8.72 1.20 -21.36
CA THR A 109 7.44 1.64 -21.92
C THR A 109 6.34 0.80 -21.31
N LEU A 110 5.35 1.44 -20.71
CA LEU A 110 4.16 0.82 -20.14
C LEU A 110 2.94 1.31 -20.92
N THR A 111 2.02 0.40 -21.18
CA THR A 111 0.68 0.69 -21.71
C THR A 111 -0.36 -0.02 -20.85
N PRO A 112 -1.65 0.30 -20.94
CA PRO A 112 -2.67 -0.43 -20.21
C PRO A 112 -2.65 -1.96 -20.48
N GLU A 113 -2.29 -2.39 -21.69
CA GLU A 113 -2.16 -3.80 -22.11
C GLU A 113 -0.86 -4.45 -21.62
N ASN A 114 0.19 -3.65 -21.42
CA ASN A 114 1.48 -4.09 -20.92
C ASN A 114 1.91 -3.16 -19.78
N SER A 115 1.27 -3.38 -18.64
CA SER A 115 1.28 -2.42 -17.51
C SER A 115 2.40 -2.66 -16.51
N THR A 116 3.23 -3.69 -16.68
CA THR A 116 4.29 -4.03 -15.74
C THR A 116 5.64 -4.18 -16.42
N ALA A 117 6.71 -3.82 -15.70
CA ALA A 117 8.07 -4.08 -16.12
C ALA A 117 8.95 -4.36 -14.91
N GLU A 118 9.83 -5.35 -15.04
CA GLU A 118 10.85 -5.65 -14.05
C GLU A 118 12.19 -5.02 -14.42
N LEU A 119 12.93 -4.56 -13.42
CA LEU A 119 14.26 -4.01 -13.59
C LEU A 119 15.13 -4.30 -12.38
N ASN A 120 16.42 -4.48 -12.64
CA ASN A 120 17.42 -4.62 -11.58
C ASN A 120 17.99 -3.24 -11.23
N LEU A 121 17.81 -2.83 -9.97
CA LEU A 121 18.37 -1.60 -9.44
C LEU A 121 19.42 -1.93 -8.38
N THR A 122 20.50 -1.17 -8.40
CA THR A 122 21.47 -1.19 -7.31
C THR A 122 21.09 -0.16 -6.26
N LYS A 123 21.71 -0.24 -5.08
CA LYS A 123 21.58 0.79 -4.05
C LYS A 123 22.01 2.14 -4.64
N GLY A 124 21.16 3.16 -4.49
CA GLY A 124 21.42 4.48 -5.04
C GLY A 124 20.18 5.35 -5.15
N VAL A 125 20.38 6.59 -5.59
CA VAL A 125 19.32 7.55 -5.88
C VAL A 125 19.18 7.68 -7.38
N TYR A 126 17.95 7.54 -7.85
CA TYR A 126 17.58 7.56 -9.26
C TYR A 126 16.61 8.70 -9.53
N THR A 127 16.89 9.47 -10.58
CA THR A 127 15.89 10.37 -11.15
C THR A 127 15.14 9.62 -12.23
N VAL A 128 13.81 9.61 -12.14
CA VAL A 128 12.92 9.01 -13.14
C VAL A 128 12.21 10.12 -13.89
N LEU A 129 12.47 10.22 -15.18
CA LEU A 129 11.69 11.02 -16.10
C LEU A 129 10.49 10.20 -16.56
N ILE A 130 9.29 10.76 -16.40
CA ILE A 130 8.03 10.12 -16.76
C ILE A 130 7.42 10.94 -17.89
N ASP A 131 7.34 10.37 -19.08
CA ASP A 131 6.73 10.99 -20.25
C ASP A 131 5.45 10.24 -20.59
N ILE A 132 4.32 10.92 -20.49
CA ILE A 132 3.02 10.37 -20.88
C ILE A 132 2.65 10.96 -22.23
N THR A 133 2.22 10.10 -23.14
CA THR A 133 1.57 10.48 -24.41
C THR A 133 0.21 9.82 -24.44
N PHE A 134 -0.82 10.58 -24.79
CA PHE A 134 -2.19 10.07 -24.77
C PHE A 134 -3.04 10.62 -25.90
N GLN A 135 -4.11 9.88 -26.20
CA GLN A 135 -5.25 10.32 -26.98
C GLN A 135 -6.53 9.93 -26.23
N VAL A 136 -7.39 10.91 -25.94
CA VAL A 136 -8.68 10.70 -25.28
C VAL A 136 -9.61 9.97 -26.25
N SER A 137 -10.34 8.98 -25.74
CA SER A 137 -11.37 8.30 -26.51
C SER A 137 -12.40 9.30 -27.05
N GLN A 138 -12.97 9.02 -28.22
CA GLN A 138 -14.09 9.81 -28.76
C GLN A 138 -15.36 9.65 -27.91
N ASN A 139 -15.48 8.53 -27.19
CA ASN A 139 -16.57 8.25 -26.26
C ASN A 139 -15.95 7.68 -24.97
N PRO A 140 -15.39 8.51 -24.08
CA PRO A 140 -14.81 8.02 -22.83
C PRO A 140 -15.90 7.43 -21.94
N GLN A 141 -15.62 6.29 -21.31
CA GLN A 141 -16.57 5.52 -20.49
C GLN A 141 -16.04 5.16 -19.10
N GLY A 142 -14.83 5.59 -18.74
CA GLY A 142 -14.25 5.43 -17.41
C GLY A 142 -14.61 6.61 -16.52
N ASP A 143 -13.67 7.04 -15.67
CA ASP A 143 -13.94 8.12 -14.73
C ASP A 143 -13.59 9.46 -15.36
N LEU A 144 -14.63 10.25 -15.64
CA LEU A 144 -14.48 11.56 -16.26
C LEU A 144 -13.88 12.62 -15.31
N ASN A 145 -13.70 12.29 -14.02
CA ASN A 145 -13.12 13.16 -13.01
C ASN A 145 -12.18 12.35 -12.11
N VAL A 146 -10.87 12.46 -12.34
CA VAL A 146 -9.83 11.79 -11.55
C VAL A 146 -9.06 12.82 -10.75
N MET A 147 -8.91 12.60 -9.44
CA MET A 147 -8.21 13.51 -8.54
C MET A 147 -7.21 12.76 -7.68
N GLN A 148 -5.92 13.09 -7.84
CA GLN A 148 -4.81 12.59 -7.00
C GLN A 148 -4.74 11.05 -6.90
N GLU A 149 -5.19 10.35 -7.94
CA GLU A 149 -5.12 8.89 -8.03
C GLU A 149 -3.68 8.43 -8.35
N PRO A 150 -3.15 7.39 -7.70
CA PRO A 150 -1.83 6.88 -8.00
C PRO A 150 -1.80 6.24 -9.39
N LEU A 151 -0.94 6.75 -10.28
CA LEU A 151 -0.79 6.22 -11.63
C LEU A 151 0.27 5.12 -11.73
N LEU A 152 1.38 5.27 -10.99
CA LEU A 152 2.54 4.38 -11.06
C LEU A 152 2.97 3.96 -9.67
N ILE A 153 3.38 2.70 -9.53
CA ILE A 153 4.01 2.17 -8.32
C ILE A 153 5.30 1.45 -8.66
N ILE A 154 6.21 1.37 -7.69
CA ILE A 154 7.40 0.54 -7.73
C ILE A 154 7.50 -0.24 -6.42
N HIS A 155 7.77 -1.53 -6.50
CA HIS A 155 7.96 -2.40 -5.33
C HIS A 155 9.00 -3.49 -5.63
N PRO A 156 9.61 -4.11 -4.60
CA PRO A 156 10.47 -5.27 -4.81
C PRO A 156 9.71 -6.41 -5.53
N SER A 157 10.37 -7.07 -6.48
CA SER A 157 9.79 -8.22 -7.17
C SER A 157 9.71 -9.41 -6.20
N GLY A 158 8.56 -10.08 -6.14
CA GLY A 158 8.28 -11.16 -5.19
C GLY A 158 7.49 -10.75 -3.94
N GLU A 159 7.24 -9.46 -3.73
CA GLU A 159 6.11 -9.01 -2.91
C GLU A 159 4.86 -9.02 -3.80
N GLU A 160 4.05 -10.09 -3.69
CA GLU A 160 2.69 -10.07 -4.27
C GLU A 160 1.92 -8.92 -3.62
N ASN A 161 1.37 -8.01 -4.43
CA ASN A 161 0.34 -7.08 -3.98
C ASN A 161 -0.89 -7.90 -3.56
N VAL A 162 -0.93 -8.33 -2.30
CA VAL A 162 -2.15 -8.87 -1.69
C VAL A 162 -3.07 -7.68 -1.45
N ASN A 163 -3.81 -7.29 -2.48
CA ASN A 163 -5.05 -6.53 -2.31
C ASN A 163 -6.19 -7.38 -2.85
N SER A 164 -6.88 -8.00 -1.89
CA SER A 164 -8.19 -8.63 -2.02
C SER A 164 -9.30 -7.61 -2.24
#